data_AF-A0A7C3YJQ3-F1
#
_entry.id   AF-A0A7C3YJQ3-F1
#
_cell.length_a   1.000
_cell.length_b   1.000
_cell.length_c   1.000
_cell.angle_alpha   90.00
_cell.angle_beta   90.00
_cell.angle_gamma   90.00
#
_symmetry.space_group_name_H-M   'P 1'
#
loop_
_entity.id
_entity.type
_entity.pdbx_description
1 polymer ?
#
loop_
_entity_poly.entity_id
_entity_poly.type
_entity_poly.pdbx_seq_one_letter_code
_entity_poly.pdbx_strand_id
1 'polypeptide(L)'
;MVTFQEMVKARNLGVRWLLSKLNPDGSIGPVDQGLYYYRTPFALSTAGYGMEACALLDWIRENMFTKEGDFDGKYGRGGYGENFYTYPNANLVIASQKLNQYDLAYRGVDFLCRMRDKEAGGFYNFKDKPRERQRLDIWTSSQAGLACLAVGRMKEAEETGIFLARMMDLQPDPEKKLYNVYQPGKGLLTSYPEEEAKYFVVDAESTMQYYFIPGIAAAFLGRLYMASGNEKHLELAEKYLEFSLRCSEDQFTRPQVGKVGWGAAVLYRITGASTYLNLARKVAQYLVDYQHPQGYWQNIPPFTGLHHTIEVTSEFILHLESILTSIHV
;
A
#
# COMPACT_ATOMS: atom_id res chain seq x y z
N MET A 1 14.21 -6.35 -21.25
CA MET A 1 12.93 -5.92 -20.64
C MET A 1 12.22 -7.18 -20.19
N VAL A 2 11.78 -7.20 -18.93
CA VAL A 2 11.28 -8.40 -18.26
C VAL A 2 10.13 -9.06 -19.05
N THR A 3 10.18 -10.39 -19.12
CA THR A 3 9.18 -11.22 -19.77
C THR A 3 8.07 -11.61 -18.80
N PHE A 4 6.91 -11.97 -19.34
CA PHE A 4 5.80 -12.49 -18.55
C PHE A 4 6.19 -13.72 -17.73
N GLN A 5 6.95 -14.64 -18.33
CA GLN A 5 7.40 -15.86 -17.67
C GLN A 5 8.35 -15.58 -16.49
N GLU A 6 9.24 -14.60 -16.62
CA GLU A 6 10.13 -14.18 -15.52
C GLU A 6 9.34 -13.60 -14.35
N MET A 7 8.35 -12.74 -14.63
CA MET A 7 7.47 -12.18 -13.59
C MET A 7 6.66 -13.27 -12.87
N VAL A 8 6.07 -14.22 -13.60
CA VAL A 8 5.34 -15.36 -13.01
C VAL A 8 6.29 -16.22 -12.16
N LYS A 9 7.49 -16.50 -12.66
CA LYS A 9 8.50 -17.26 -11.92
C LYS A 9 8.90 -16.57 -10.62
N ALA A 10 9.17 -15.26 -10.67
CA ALA A 10 9.52 -14.48 -9.49
C ALA A 10 8.38 -14.44 -8.47
N ARG A 11 7.14 -14.20 -8.92
CA ARG A 11 5.93 -14.26 -8.07
C ARG A 11 5.82 -15.63 -7.38
N ASN A 12 5.96 -16.72 -8.13
CA ASN A 12 5.86 -18.09 -7.58
C ASN A 12 7.00 -18.41 -6.59
N LEU A 13 8.21 -17.92 -6.83
CA LEU A 13 9.34 -18.05 -5.90
C LEU A 13 9.05 -17.32 -4.58
N GLY A 14 8.56 -16.08 -4.65
CA GLY A 14 8.15 -15.30 -3.48
C GLY A 14 7.08 -16.00 -2.66
N VAL A 15 6.04 -16.52 -3.32
CA VAL A 15 4.97 -17.24 -2.62
C VAL A 15 5.50 -18.50 -1.94
N ARG A 16 6.32 -19.32 -2.63
CA ARG A 16 6.91 -20.52 -2.01
C ARG A 16 7.73 -20.17 -0.77
N TRP A 17 8.52 -19.10 -0.83
CA TRP A 17 9.27 -18.65 0.33
C TRP A 17 8.32 -18.19 1.45
N LEU A 18 7.28 -17.43 1.14
CA LEU A 18 6.32 -16.91 2.11
C LEU A 18 5.56 -18.04 2.83
N LEU A 19 5.13 -19.06 2.08
CA LEU A 19 4.50 -20.27 2.63
C LEU A 19 5.43 -21.01 3.60
N SER A 20 6.75 -21.01 3.34
CA SER A 20 7.73 -21.60 4.27
C SER A 20 7.86 -20.86 5.61
N LYS A 21 7.20 -19.71 5.77
CA LYS A 21 7.18 -18.91 7.01
C LYS A 21 5.90 -19.07 7.82
N LEU A 22 4.91 -19.81 7.29
CA LEU A 22 3.70 -20.15 8.01
C LEU A 22 4.01 -21.19 9.08
N ASN A 23 3.38 -21.02 10.23
CA ASN A 23 3.43 -21.96 11.35
C ASN A 23 2.26 -22.95 11.26
N PRO A 24 2.35 -24.11 11.95
CA PRO A 24 1.26 -25.10 11.96
C PRO A 24 -0.07 -24.60 12.51
N ASP A 25 -0.07 -23.55 13.32
CA ASP A 25 -1.27 -22.91 13.89
C ASP A 25 -1.90 -21.85 12.97
N GLY A 26 -1.41 -21.71 11.74
CA GLY A 26 -1.88 -20.72 10.76
C GLY A 26 -1.22 -19.34 10.88
N SER A 27 -0.46 -19.08 11.94
CA SER A 27 0.27 -17.81 12.09
C SER A 27 1.47 -17.72 11.13
N ILE A 28 2.12 -16.55 11.09
CA ILE A 28 3.33 -16.33 10.29
C ILE A 28 4.45 -15.70 11.11
N GLY A 29 5.65 -16.27 10.99
CA GLY A 29 6.85 -15.80 11.69
C GLY A 29 6.78 -15.97 13.21
N PRO A 30 7.76 -15.43 13.95
CA PRO A 30 7.67 -15.32 15.41
C PRO A 30 6.71 -14.18 15.77
N VAL A 31 5.44 -14.53 15.97
CA VAL A 31 4.32 -13.58 16.16
C VAL A 31 4.52 -12.56 17.30
N ASP A 32 5.39 -12.86 18.26
CA ASP A 32 5.74 -12.03 19.42
C ASP A 32 6.88 -11.04 19.16
N GLN A 33 7.53 -11.09 17.99
CA GLN A 33 8.74 -10.32 17.69
C GLN A 33 8.53 -9.21 16.64
N GLY A 34 7.29 -8.98 16.21
CA GLY A 34 7.00 -7.92 15.23
C GLY A 34 5.70 -8.10 14.48
N LEU A 35 5.49 -7.20 13.52
CA LEU A 35 4.28 -7.11 12.72
C LEU A 35 4.45 -7.93 11.42
N TYR A 36 4.24 -9.25 11.49
CA TYR A 36 4.49 -10.16 10.37
C TYR A 36 3.30 -10.32 9.40
N TYR A 37 2.08 -10.08 9.87
CA TYR A 37 0.90 -10.71 9.29
C TYR A 37 0.10 -9.84 8.31
N TYR A 38 0.14 -8.51 8.41
CA TYR A 38 -0.94 -7.69 7.86
C TYR A 38 -1.04 -7.65 6.32
N ARG A 39 0.05 -7.87 5.58
CA ARG A 39 0.02 -7.94 4.11
C ARG A 39 -0.16 -9.35 3.58
N THR A 40 0.20 -10.37 4.36
CA THR A 40 0.32 -11.76 3.88
C THR A 40 -1.00 -12.36 3.42
N PRO A 41 -2.14 -12.21 4.14
CA PRO A 41 -3.43 -12.67 3.64
C PRO A 41 -3.80 -12.06 2.29
N PHE A 42 -3.48 -10.78 2.07
CA PHE A 42 -3.76 -10.12 0.80
C PHE A 42 -2.87 -10.67 -0.32
N ALA A 43 -1.58 -10.84 -0.06
CA ALA A 43 -0.63 -11.41 -1.02
C ALA A 43 -1.01 -12.84 -1.43
N LEU A 44 -1.27 -13.71 -0.44
CA LEU A 44 -1.62 -15.11 -0.68
C LEU A 44 -2.97 -15.27 -1.39
N SER A 45 -4.01 -14.54 -0.95
CA SER A 45 -5.32 -14.57 -1.62
C SER A 45 -5.25 -14.14 -3.08
N THR A 46 -4.45 -13.12 -3.38
CA THR A 46 -4.28 -12.59 -4.75
C THR A 46 -3.47 -13.57 -5.61
N ALA A 47 -2.52 -14.31 -5.03
CA ALA A 47 -1.71 -15.31 -5.72
C ALA A 47 -2.38 -16.71 -5.84
N GLY A 48 -3.61 -16.88 -5.35
CA GLY A 48 -4.37 -18.14 -5.45
C GLY A 48 -4.21 -19.10 -4.28
N TYR A 49 -3.60 -18.69 -3.17
CA TYR A 49 -3.37 -19.49 -1.96
C TYR A 49 -4.40 -19.16 -0.88
N GLY A 50 -5.67 -19.41 -1.23
CA GLY A 50 -6.82 -19.02 -0.40
C GLY A 50 -6.90 -19.78 0.93
N MET A 51 -6.54 -21.07 0.95
CA MET A 51 -6.60 -21.88 2.17
C MET A 51 -5.62 -21.36 3.23
N GLU A 52 -4.38 -21.09 2.84
CA GLU A 52 -3.34 -20.58 3.72
C GLU A 52 -3.63 -19.14 4.16
N ALA A 53 -4.18 -18.33 3.27
CA ALA A 53 -4.63 -16.99 3.62
C ALA A 53 -5.79 -17.01 4.63
N CYS A 54 -6.76 -17.93 4.48
CA CYS A 54 -7.85 -18.13 5.44
C CYS A 54 -7.32 -18.60 6.79
N ALA A 55 -6.43 -19.58 6.83
CA ALA A 55 -5.82 -20.06 8.08
C ALA A 55 -5.14 -18.92 8.86
N LEU A 56 -4.43 -18.03 8.16
CA LEU A 56 -3.85 -16.85 8.77
C LEU A 56 -4.90 -15.83 9.24
N LEU A 57 -6.00 -15.62 8.50
CA LEU A 57 -7.11 -14.78 8.95
C LEU A 57 -7.83 -15.38 10.18
N ASP A 58 -7.94 -16.70 10.27
CA ASP A 58 -8.51 -17.38 11.43
C ASP A 58 -7.64 -17.14 12.67
N TRP A 59 -6.31 -17.30 12.54
CA TRP A 59 -5.38 -16.94 13.61
C TRP A 59 -5.49 -15.46 14.01
N ILE A 60 -5.59 -14.55 13.04
CA ILE A 60 -5.79 -13.10 13.28
C ILE A 60 -7.11 -12.85 14.00
N ARG A 61 -8.20 -13.53 13.63
CA ARG A 61 -9.51 -13.40 14.28
C ARG A 61 -9.42 -13.74 15.76
N GLU A 62 -8.71 -14.82 16.10
CA GLU A 62 -8.60 -15.31 17.47
C GLU A 62 -7.64 -14.48 18.33
N ASN A 63 -6.56 -13.95 17.74
CA ASN A 63 -5.48 -13.33 18.50
C ASN A 63 -5.44 -11.80 18.40
N MET A 64 -5.89 -11.24 17.27
CA MET A 64 -5.67 -9.83 16.93
C MET A 64 -6.97 -9.03 16.77
N PHE A 65 -8.09 -9.66 16.47
CA PHE A 65 -9.32 -8.95 16.16
C PHE A 65 -10.11 -8.56 17.42
N THR A 66 -10.33 -7.26 17.63
CA THR A 66 -10.97 -6.75 18.84
C THR A 66 -12.50 -6.70 18.71
N LYS A 67 -13.20 -6.43 19.82
CA LYS A 67 -14.66 -6.26 19.81
C LYS A 67 -15.09 -5.05 18.98
N GLU A 68 -14.27 -4.01 18.99
CA GLU A 68 -14.47 -2.77 18.25
C GLU A 68 -14.24 -2.94 16.73
N GLY A 69 -13.64 -4.06 16.31
CA GLY A 69 -13.30 -4.31 14.89
C GLY A 69 -11.89 -3.84 14.51
N ASP A 70 -11.02 -3.59 15.49
CA ASP A 70 -9.61 -3.30 15.23
C ASP A 70 -8.78 -4.59 15.10
N PHE A 71 -7.60 -4.51 14.49
CA PHE A 71 -6.64 -5.61 14.38
C PHE A 71 -5.43 -5.40 15.31
N ASP A 72 -5.69 -5.12 16.59
CA ASP A 72 -4.71 -4.65 17.57
C ASP A 72 -4.80 -5.42 18.90
N GLY A 73 -5.04 -6.73 18.81
CA GLY A 73 -5.14 -7.63 19.97
C GLY A 73 -3.78 -7.99 20.59
N LYS A 74 -3.58 -9.28 20.87
CA LYS A 74 -2.52 -9.82 21.73
C LYS A 74 -1.09 -9.44 21.32
N TYR A 75 -0.83 -9.32 20.02
CA TYR A 75 0.48 -9.03 19.44
C TYR A 75 0.49 -7.65 18.77
N GLY A 76 0.07 -6.61 19.52
CA GLY A 76 -0.15 -5.25 19.03
C GLY A 76 1.02 -4.64 18.23
N ARG A 77 0.75 -3.55 17.52
CA ARG A 77 1.61 -3.00 16.44
C ARG A 77 2.88 -2.27 16.85
N GLY A 78 3.27 -2.33 18.13
CA GLY A 78 4.18 -1.40 18.81
C GLY A 78 5.38 -0.88 18.01
N GLY A 79 5.85 0.32 18.35
CA GLY A 79 7.01 0.93 17.70
C GLY A 79 6.67 1.56 16.35
N TYR A 80 7.35 1.14 15.26
CA TYR A 80 7.21 1.82 13.95
C TYR A 80 5.76 1.80 13.41
N GLY A 81 4.99 0.73 13.70
CA GLY A 81 3.60 0.55 13.29
C GLY A 81 2.62 1.61 13.82
N GLU A 82 3.00 2.36 14.84
CA GLU A 82 2.18 3.45 15.41
C GLU A 82 2.12 4.68 14.49
N ASN A 83 3.05 4.82 13.54
CA ASN A 83 3.12 5.98 12.64
C ASN A 83 2.28 5.81 11.36
N PHE A 84 1.70 4.63 11.13
CA PHE A 84 0.88 4.31 9.95
C PHE A 84 -0.28 3.40 10.36
N TYR A 85 -0.91 3.72 11.50
CA TYR A 85 -1.82 2.84 12.22
C TYR A 85 -2.92 2.21 11.36
N THR A 86 -3.54 2.99 10.47
CA THR A 86 -4.65 2.54 9.63
C THR A 86 -4.22 1.63 8.47
N TYR A 87 -2.95 1.61 8.10
CA TYR A 87 -2.46 0.89 6.93
C TYR A 87 -2.53 -0.65 7.09
N PRO A 88 -2.11 -1.27 8.22
CA PRO A 88 -2.37 -2.68 8.47
C PRO A 88 -3.85 -3.06 8.43
N ASN A 89 -4.72 -2.24 9.02
CA ASN A 89 -6.18 -2.46 9.02
C ASN A 89 -6.71 -2.53 7.60
N ALA A 90 -6.32 -1.59 6.76
CA ALA A 90 -6.77 -1.54 5.38
C ALA A 90 -6.36 -2.78 4.57
N ASN A 91 -5.13 -3.28 4.74
CA ASN A 91 -4.69 -4.52 4.07
C ASN A 91 -5.51 -5.74 4.52
N LEU A 92 -5.78 -5.87 5.82
CA LEU A 92 -6.53 -6.98 6.39
C LEU A 92 -8.01 -6.93 6.01
N VAL A 93 -8.61 -5.75 5.93
CA VAL A 93 -9.99 -5.57 5.41
C VAL A 93 -10.09 -6.04 3.96
N ILE A 94 -9.15 -5.64 3.09
CA ILE A 94 -9.15 -6.05 1.68
C ILE A 94 -9.00 -7.58 1.56
N ALA A 95 -8.07 -8.17 2.31
CA ALA A 95 -7.87 -9.62 2.30
C ALA A 95 -9.12 -10.37 2.79
N SER A 96 -9.72 -9.91 3.89
CA SER A 96 -10.93 -10.50 4.47
C SER A 96 -12.08 -10.47 3.46
N GLN A 97 -12.27 -9.33 2.79
CA GLN A 97 -13.29 -9.19 1.75
C GLN A 97 -13.05 -10.15 0.57
N LYS A 98 -11.80 -10.28 0.12
CA LYS A 98 -11.44 -11.20 -0.97
C LYS A 98 -11.68 -12.67 -0.65
N LEU A 99 -11.59 -13.04 0.63
CA LEU A 99 -11.74 -14.39 1.14
C LEU A 99 -13.14 -14.67 1.73
N ASN A 100 -14.10 -13.78 1.47
CA ASN A 100 -15.49 -13.86 1.96
C ASN A 100 -15.62 -13.93 3.49
N GLN A 101 -14.63 -13.41 4.23
CA GLN A 101 -14.65 -13.27 5.69
C GLN A 101 -15.36 -11.96 6.07
N TYR A 102 -16.66 -11.89 5.78
CA TYR A 102 -17.45 -10.65 5.91
C TYR A 102 -17.54 -10.14 7.36
N ASP A 103 -17.48 -11.03 8.33
CA ASP A 103 -17.44 -10.69 9.75
C ASP A 103 -16.22 -9.82 10.11
N LEU A 104 -15.05 -10.16 9.53
CA LEU A 104 -13.82 -9.38 9.67
C LEU A 104 -13.85 -8.13 8.78
N ALA A 105 -14.26 -8.27 7.52
CA ALA A 105 -14.21 -7.18 6.54
C ALA A 105 -15.10 -5.99 6.96
N TYR A 106 -16.35 -6.26 7.35
CA TYR A 106 -17.30 -5.19 7.67
C TYR A 106 -17.02 -4.53 9.02
N ARG A 107 -16.74 -5.31 10.06
CA ARG A 107 -16.36 -4.72 11.36
C ARG A 107 -15.01 -4.00 11.27
N GLY A 108 -14.08 -4.54 10.47
CA GLY A 108 -12.79 -3.93 10.18
C GLY A 108 -12.88 -2.58 9.46
N VAL A 109 -13.70 -2.49 8.40
CA VAL A 109 -13.91 -1.22 7.71
C VAL A 109 -14.66 -0.22 8.59
N ASP A 110 -15.63 -0.67 9.40
CA ASP A 110 -16.35 0.22 10.31
C ASP A 110 -15.40 0.84 11.35
N PHE A 111 -14.45 0.07 11.88
CA PHE A 111 -13.36 0.62 12.70
C PHE A 111 -12.51 1.61 11.91
N LEU A 112 -12.06 1.24 10.71
CA LEU A 112 -11.21 2.07 9.87
C LEU A 112 -11.88 3.42 9.55
N CYS A 113 -13.17 3.44 9.25
CA CYS A 113 -13.94 4.66 8.97
C CYS A 113 -14.11 5.56 10.20
N ARG A 114 -14.01 5.03 11.43
CA ARG A 114 -13.94 5.87 12.65
C ARG A 114 -12.60 6.61 12.77
N MET A 115 -11.54 6.08 12.15
CA MET A 115 -10.21 6.69 12.08
C MET A 115 -10.07 7.70 10.93
N ARG A 116 -11.18 8.12 10.32
CA ARG A 116 -11.18 9.07 9.21
C ARG A 116 -11.42 10.49 9.71
N ASP A 117 -10.69 11.46 9.19
CA ASP A 117 -11.01 12.86 9.39
C ASP A 117 -12.19 13.25 8.47
N LYS A 118 -13.33 13.60 9.06
CA LYS A 118 -14.56 13.89 8.31
C LYS A 118 -14.49 15.18 7.48
N GLU A 119 -13.57 16.09 7.80
CA GLU A 119 -13.39 17.36 7.09
C GLU A 119 -12.38 17.23 5.94
N ALA A 120 -11.29 16.51 6.20
CA ALA A 120 -10.23 16.30 5.24
C ALA A 120 -10.53 15.18 4.25
N GLY A 121 -11.20 14.11 4.68
CA GLY A 121 -11.45 12.90 3.89
C GLY A 121 -10.36 11.82 4.03
N GLY A 122 -9.16 12.18 4.49
CA GLY A 122 -8.06 11.26 4.75
C GLY A 122 -8.19 10.49 6.07
N PHE A 123 -7.30 9.52 6.28
CA PHE A 123 -7.29 8.65 7.46
C PHE A 123 -6.12 8.96 8.39
N TYR A 124 -6.39 8.87 9.69
CA TYR A 124 -5.41 9.16 10.73
C TYR A 124 -4.27 8.13 10.75
N ASN A 125 -3.05 8.64 10.87
CA ASN A 125 -1.84 7.84 11.03
C ASN A 125 -1.66 7.29 12.44
N PHE A 126 -2.28 7.90 13.45
CA PHE A 126 -2.13 7.53 14.85
C PHE A 126 -3.46 7.12 15.47
N LYS A 127 -3.45 6.10 16.33
CA LYS A 127 -4.64 5.65 17.07
C LYS A 127 -5.14 6.72 18.03
N ASP A 128 -4.27 7.13 18.95
CA ASP A 128 -4.68 7.83 20.18
C ASP A 128 -4.13 9.26 20.30
N LYS A 129 -3.84 9.93 19.17
CA LYS A 129 -3.46 11.34 19.18
C LYS A 129 -4.70 12.24 19.07
N PRO A 130 -4.71 13.38 19.79
CA PRO A 130 -5.77 14.37 19.60
C PRO A 130 -5.69 14.96 18.19
N ARG A 131 -6.83 15.43 17.65
CA ARG A 131 -6.98 15.80 16.23
C ARG A 131 -5.91 16.79 15.75
N GLU A 132 -5.55 17.77 16.57
CA GLU A 132 -4.54 18.78 16.25
C GLU A 132 -3.10 18.22 16.16
N ARG A 133 -2.87 17.02 16.68
CA ARG A 133 -1.61 16.27 16.56
C ARG A 133 -1.72 15.06 15.63
N GLN A 134 -2.90 14.84 15.03
CA GLN A 134 -3.07 13.83 14.02
C GLN A 134 -2.35 14.23 12.73
N ARG A 135 -1.93 13.22 11.99
CA ARG A 135 -1.45 13.36 10.62
C ARG A 135 -2.27 12.45 9.73
N LEU A 136 -2.56 12.93 8.54
CA LEU A 136 -3.06 12.15 7.43
C LEU A 136 -1.94 12.14 6.40
N ASP A 137 -1.83 11.08 5.61
CA ASP A 137 -0.97 11.13 4.43
C ASP A 137 -1.61 10.47 3.22
N ILE A 138 -1.18 10.94 2.05
CA ILE A 138 -0.59 10.07 1.04
C ILE A 138 -1.04 8.59 1.02
N TRP A 139 -0.17 7.84 1.69
CA TRP A 139 0.00 6.42 1.64
C TRP A 139 -1.09 5.68 2.41
N THR A 140 -1.27 6.01 3.68
CA THR A 140 -2.22 5.36 4.57
C THR A 140 -3.66 5.64 4.10
N SER A 141 -3.95 6.87 3.68
CA SER A 141 -5.28 7.25 3.17
C SER A 141 -5.59 6.53 1.87
N SER A 142 -4.64 6.43 0.93
CA SER A 142 -4.86 5.70 -0.33
C SER A 142 -5.18 4.22 -0.09
N GLN A 143 -4.47 3.56 0.82
CA GLN A 143 -4.76 2.17 1.17
C GLN A 143 -6.11 2.02 1.88
N ALA A 144 -6.46 2.93 2.79
CA ALA A 144 -7.75 2.92 3.47
C ALA A 144 -8.91 3.19 2.50
N GLY A 145 -8.73 4.08 1.52
CA GLY A 145 -9.65 4.29 0.42
C GLY A 145 -9.87 3.03 -0.42
N LEU A 146 -8.79 2.28 -0.71
CA LEU A 146 -8.90 0.97 -1.37
C LEU A 146 -9.68 -0.05 -0.53
N ALA A 147 -9.52 -0.05 0.79
CA ALA A 147 -10.29 -0.91 1.68
C ALA A 147 -11.77 -0.54 1.68
N CYS A 148 -12.10 0.76 1.73
CA CYS A 148 -13.47 1.25 1.59
C CYS A 148 -14.08 0.83 0.26
N LEU A 149 -13.35 1.01 -0.84
CA LEU A 149 -13.77 0.60 -2.17
C LEU A 149 -14.03 -0.91 -2.26
N ALA A 150 -13.12 -1.73 -1.72
CA ALA A 150 -13.22 -3.19 -1.77
C ALA A 150 -14.51 -3.73 -1.13
N VAL A 151 -14.99 -3.08 -0.07
CA VAL A 151 -16.20 -3.48 0.68
C VAL A 151 -17.44 -2.66 0.31
N GLY A 152 -17.37 -1.82 -0.73
CA GLY A 152 -18.50 -1.05 -1.25
C GLY A 152 -18.86 0.21 -0.44
N ARG A 153 -17.96 0.72 0.42
CA ARG A 153 -18.09 2.02 1.11
C ARG A 153 -17.71 3.16 0.15
N MET A 154 -18.53 3.33 -0.91
CA MET A 154 -18.22 4.24 -2.02
C MET A 154 -18.09 5.70 -1.59
N LYS A 155 -18.95 6.16 -0.68
CA LYS A 155 -18.89 7.53 -0.15
C LYS A 155 -17.53 7.82 0.49
N GLU A 156 -17.06 6.95 1.37
CA GLU A 156 -15.77 7.10 2.05
C GLU A 156 -14.59 6.99 1.07
N ALA A 157 -14.70 6.13 0.06
CA ALA A 157 -13.72 6.05 -1.01
C ALA A 157 -13.67 7.35 -1.83
N GLU A 158 -14.80 7.90 -2.26
CA GLU A 158 -14.86 9.18 -2.98
C GLU A 158 -14.33 10.35 -2.14
N GLU A 159 -14.66 10.42 -0.86
CA GLU A 159 -14.12 11.43 0.06
C GLU A 159 -12.59 11.30 0.21
N THR A 160 -12.04 10.09 0.12
CA THR A 160 -10.59 9.88 0.05
C THR A 160 -10.01 10.40 -1.27
N GLY A 161 -10.72 10.22 -2.40
CA GLY A 161 -10.34 10.81 -3.68
C GLY A 161 -10.29 12.35 -3.62
N ILE A 162 -11.27 12.96 -2.95
CA ILE A 162 -11.31 14.41 -2.70
C ILE A 162 -10.13 14.86 -1.82
N PHE A 163 -9.78 14.07 -0.80
CA PHE A 163 -8.59 14.34 0.02
C PHE A 163 -7.31 14.36 -0.83
N LEU A 164 -7.13 13.38 -1.71
CA LEU A 164 -5.96 13.33 -2.59
C LEU A 164 -5.94 14.49 -3.60
N ALA A 165 -7.10 14.89 -4.14
CA ALA A 165 -7.20 16.08 -4.98
C ALA A 165 -6.72 17.33 -4.22
N ARG A 166 -7.19 17.50 -2.98
CA ARG A 166 -6.75 18.59 -2.10
C ARG A 166 -5.24 18.54 -1.82
N MET A 167 -4.68 17.36 -1.60
CA MET A 167 -3.24 17.20 -1.40
C MET A 167 -2.44 17.65 -2.62
N MET A 168 -2.93 17.35 -3.83
CA MET A 168 -2.31 17.81 -5.08
C MET A 168 -2.46 19.33 -5.27
N ASP A 169 -3.66 19.88 -5.03
CA ASP A 169 -3.94 21.31 -5.22
C ASP A 169 -3.15 22.21 -4.24
N LEU A 170 -2.78 21.69 -3.07
CA LEU A 170 -2.00 22.41 -2.06
C LEU A 170 -0.49 22.38 -2.34
N GLN A 171 0.00 21.64 -3.34
CA GLN A 171 1.43 21.54 -3.61
C GLN A 171 2.01 22.90 -4.01
N PRO A 172 3.10 23.38 -3.38
CA PRO A 172 3.72 24.65 -3.76
C PRO A 172 4.51 24.54 -5.07
N ASP A 173 5.08 23.37 -5.36
CA ASP A 173 5.86 23.09 -6.57
C ASP A 173 5.74 21.58 -6.93
N PRO A 174 4.58 21.16 -7.49
CA PRO A 174 4.31 19.75 -7.80
C PRO A 174 5.16 19.20 -8.95
N GLU A 175 5.95 20.03 -9.64
CA GLU A 175 6.91 19.55 -10.64
C GLU A 175 8.15 18.96 -9.98
N LYS A 176 8.61 19.53 -8.86
CA LYS A 176 9.83 19.12 -8.16
C LYS A 176 9.60 18.32 -6.89
N LYS A 177 8.54 18.63 -6.13
CA LYS A 177 8.32 18.06 -4.80
C LYS A 177 6.88 17.62 -4.62
N LEU A 178 6.71 16.45 -4.02
CA LEU A 178 5.41 15.95 -3.58
C LEU A 178 5.41 15.83 -2.05
N TYR A 179 4.89 16.85 -1.40
CA TYR A 179 4.63 16.83 0.05
C TYR A 179 3.43 15.92 0.31
N ASN A 180 3.57 14.98 1.24
CA ASN A 180 2.62 13.88 1.38
C ASN A 180 1.83 13.90 2.69
N VAL A 181 2.16 14.78 3.64
CA VAL A 181 1.57 14.81 4.99
C VAL A 181 0.68 16.03 5.18
N TYR A 182 -0.52 15.79 5.70
CA TYR A 182 -1.51 16.79 6.06
C TYR A 182 -1.79 16.75 7.56
N GLN A 183 -1.95 17.92 8.19
CA GLN A 183 -2.38 18.03 9.58
C GLN A 183 -3.72 18.75 9.65
N PRO A 184 -4.77 18.14 10.24
CA PRO A 184 -6.06 18.79 10.45
C PRO A 184 -5.92 20.15 11.14
N GLY A 185 -6.61 21.16 10.59
CA GLY A 185 -6.54 22.55 11.07
C GLY A 185 -5.28 23.33 10.69
N LYS A 186 -4.23 22.68 10.15
CA LYS A 186 -2.99 23.34 9.69
C LYS A 186 -2.80 23.26 8.17
N GLY A 187 -3.26 22.19 7.53
CA GLY A 187 -3.10 21.99 6.09
C GLY A 187 -1.94 21.06 5.73
N LEU A 188 -1.46 21.19 4.48
CA LEU A 188 -0.29 20.48 3.97
C LEU A 188 0.97 20.89 4.75
N LEU A 189 1.75 19.92 5.20
CA LEU A 189 2.99 20.18 5.93
C LEU A 189 4.17 20.31 4.97
N THR A 190 4.67 21.54 4.82
CA THR A 190 5.84 21.85 3.98
C THR A 190 7.10 22.20 4.78
N SER A 191 6.99 22.24 6.11
CA SER A 191 8.10 22.46 7.04
C SER A 191 8.25 21.26 7.96
N TYR A 192 9.47 20.74 8.03
CA TYR A 192 9.85 19.53 8.76
C TYR A 192 11.35 19.57 9.10
N PRO A 193 11.80 18.78 10.08
CA PRO A 193 13.23 18.56 10.31
C PRO A 193 13.89 17.92 9.07
N GLU A 194 15.07 18.39 8.69
CA GLU A 194 15.77 17.95 7.46
C GLU A 194 16.09 16.45 7.50
N GLU A 195 16.46 15.94 8.67
CA GLU A 195 16.71 14.52 8.94
C GLU A 195 15.46 13.63 8.76
N GLU A 196 14.27 14.22 8.80
CA GLU A 196 12.99 13.55 8.60
C GLU A 196 12.40 13.76 7.21
N ALA A 197 13.08 14.49 6.30
CA ALA A 197 12.52 14.93 5.03
C ALA A 197 11.81 13.84 4.22
N LYS A 198 12.40 12.63 4.15
CA LYS A 198 11.83 11.47 3.43
C LYS A 198 10.41 11.05 3.88
N TYR A 199 10.02 11.39 5.11
CA TYR A 199 8.69 11.11 5.64
C TYR A 199 7.66 12.15 5.19
N PHE A 200 8.10 13.35 4.83
CA PHE A 200 7.22 14.47 4.51
C PHE A 200 7.14 14.80 3.03
N VAL A 201 8.22 14.57 2.28
CA VAL A 201 8.33 14.94 0.88
C VAL A 201 9.00 13.84 0.06
N VAL A 202 8.55 13.68 -1.18
CA VAL A 202 9.31 13.05 -2.24
C VAL A 202 9.88 14.17 -3.11
N ASP A 203 11.19 14.26 -3.19
CA ASP A 203 11.89 15.21 -4.07
C ASP A 203 12.28 14.49 -5.37
N ALA A 204 11.77 14.97 -6.50
CA ALA A 204 11.93 14.31 -7.79
C ALA A 204 13.40 14.27 -8.27
N GLU A 205 14.23 15.21 -7.84
CA GLU A 205 15.63 15.32 -8.27
C GLU A 205 16.58 14.58 -7.30
N SER A 206 16.10 14.26 -6.10
CA SER A 206 16.88 13.60 -5.06
C SER A 206 16.83 12.07 -5.13
N THR A 207 17.79 11.42 -4.47
CA THR A 207 17.83 9.94 -4.33
C THR A 207 17.27 9.50 -2.97
N MET A 208 17.10 8.20 -2.75
CA MET A 208 16.67 7.62 -1.46
C MET A 208 15.29 8.08 -0.98
N GLN A 209 14.38 8.37 -1.91
CA GLN A 209 13.05 8.88 -1.58
C GLN A 209 12.01 7.76 -1.37
N TYR A 210 10.87 8.11 -0.78
CA TYR A 210 9.70 7.24 -0.66
C TYR A 210 8.88 7.25 -1.96
N TYR A 211 9.47 6.71 -3.03
CA TYR A 211 8.86 6.68 -4.38
C TYR A 211 7.49 6.00 -4.44
N PHE A 212 7.11 5.21 -3.43
CA PHE A 212 5.82 4.53 -3.37
C PHE A 212 4.61 5.47 -3.21
N ILE A 213 4.83 6.70 -2.73
CA ILE A 213 3.76 7.68 -2.45
C ILE A 213 2.88 7.98 -3.68
N PRO A 214 3.42 8.48 -4.81
CA PRO A 214 2.61 8.71 -6.01
C PRO A 214 1.99 7.42 -6.56
N GLY A 215 2.72 6.30 -6.51
CA GLY A 215 2.26 5.03 -7.05
C GLY A 215 1.02 4.47 -6.37
N ILE A 216 0.94 4.54 -5.03
CA ILE A 216 -0.26 4.08 -4.31
C ILE A 216 -1.46 4.99 -4.52
N ALA A 217 -1.25 6.31 -4.62
CA ALA A 217 -2.30 7.26 -4.94
C ALA A 217 -2.93 6.92 -6.30
N ALA A 218 -2.09 6.72 -7.33
CA ALA A 218 -2.56 6.33 -8.65
C ALA A 218 -3.26 4.95 -8.66
N ALA A 219 -2.74 3.97 -7.92
CA ALA A 219 -3.36 2.64 -7.81
C ALA A 219 -4.75 2.68 -7.14
N PHE A 220 -4.96 3.58 -6.19
CA PHE A 220 -6.26 3.82 -5.58
C PHE A 220 -7.20 4.58 -6.51
N LEU A 221 -6.77 5.74 -7.00
CA LEU A 221 -7.58 6.62 -7.84
C LEU A 221 -7.99 5.97 -9.16
N GLY A 222 -7.10 5.19 -9.79
CA GLY A 222 -7.45 4.42 -10.98
C GLY A 222 -8.54 3.39 -10.71
N ARG A 223 -8.51 2.70 -9.56
CA ARG A 223 -9.60 1.78 -9.18
C ARG A 223 -10.88 2.51 -8.80
N LEU A 224 -10.78 3.67 -8.16
CA LEU A 224 -11.92 4.52 -7.87
C LEU A 224 -12.57 5.00 -9.17
N TYR A 225 -11.79 5.37 -10.19
CA TYR A 225 -12.28 5.65 -11.54
C TYR A 225 -13.04 4.45 -12.12
N MET A 226 -12.44 3.25 -12.10
CA MET A 226 -13.10 2.04 -12.61
C MET A 226 -14.47 1.76 -11.96
N ALA A 227 -14.65 2.14 -10.69
CA ALA A 227 -15.90 1.93 -9.96
C ALA A 227 -16.91 3.08 -10.12
N SER A 228 -16.45 4.32 -10.26
CA SER A 228 -17.29 5.52 -10.29
C SER A 228 -17.57 6.06 -11.68
N GLY A 229 -16.71 5.79 -12.67
CA GLY A 229 -16.71 6.41 -13.99
C GLY A 229 -16.37 7.91 -13.99
N ASN A 230 -15.95 8.47 -12.86
CA ASN A 230 -15.66 9.91 -12.75
C ASN A 230 -14.23 10.21 -13.23
N GLU A 231 -14.12 10.80 -14.42
CA GLU A 231 -12.86 11.15 -15.11
C GLU A 231 -11.88 11.96 -14.24
N LYS A 232 -12.37 12.77 -13.29
CA LYS A 232 -11.49 13.52 -12.38
C LYS A 232 -10.58 12.61 -11.55
N HIS A 233 -11.03 11.39 -11.25
CA HIS A 233 -10.21 10.40 -10.55
C HIS A 233 -9.10 9.87 -11.44
N LEU A 234 -9.38 9.65 -12.73
CA LEU A 234 -8.37 9.22 -13.70
C LEU A 234 -7.34 10.33 -13.91
N GLU A 235 -7.78 11.55 -14.23
CA GLU A 235 -6.89 12.72 -14.40
C GLU A 235 -5.96 12.93 -13.20
N LEU A 236 -6.49 12.78 -11.98
CA LEU A 236 -5.68 12.90 -10.77
C LEU A 236 -4.69 11.74 -10.61
N ALA A 237 -5.09 10.51 -10.95
CA ALA A 237 -4.19 9.36 -10.92
C ALA A 237 -3.02 9.53 -11.89
N GLU A 238 -3.28 10.08 -13.09
CA GLU A 238 -2.26 10.41 -14.08
C GLU A 238 -1.27 11.44 -13.54
N LYS A 239 -1.75 12.55 -12.95
CA LYS A 239 -0.89 13.56 -12.31
C LYS A 239 0.07 12.98 -11.27
N TYR A 240 -0.40 12.03 -10.45
CA TYR A 240 0.48 11.36 -9.49
C TYR A 240 1.57 10.53 -10.17
N LEU A 241 1.26 9.81 -11.25
CA LEU A 241 2.28 9.03 -11.97
C LEU A 241 3.18 9.86 -12.87
N GLU A 242 2.69 10.99 -13.40
CA GLU A 242 3.53 11.98 -14.06
C GLU A 242 4.63 12.49 -13.11
N PHE A 243 4.29 12.72 -11.83
CA PHE A 243 5.30 13.01 -10.82
C PHE A 243 6.33 11.87 -10.67
N SER A 244 5.89 10.61 -10.63
CA SER A 244 6.81 9.45 -10.62
C SER A 244 7.72 9.40 -11.84
N LEU A 245 7.23 9.76 -13.03
CA LEU A 245 8.00 9.77 -14.27
C LEU A 245 9.10 10.85 -14.27
N ARG A 246 8.93 11.92 -13.49
CA ARG A 246 9.96 12.95 -13.26
C ARG A 246 10.98 12.57 -12.19
N CYS A 247 10.65 11.61 -11.31
CA CYS A 247 11.55 11.20 -10.25
C CYS A 247 12.84 10.56 -10.81
N SER A 248 13.94 10.78 -10.10
CA SER A 248 15.25 10.20 -10.36
C SER A 248 15.18 8.71 -10.69
N GLU A 249 15.98 8.26 -11.67
CA GLU A 249 16.12 6.84 -12.05
C GLU A 249 16.63 5.96 -10.87
N ASP A 250 17.15 6.58 -9.80
CA ASP A 250 17.42 5.93 -8.51
C ASP A 250 16.20 5.12 -8.00
N GLN A 251 14.97 5.52 -8.34
CA GLN A 251 13.77 4.77 -8.00
C GLN A 251 13.85 3.30 -8.45
N PHE A 252 14.41 3.01 -9.63
CA PHE A 252 14.51 1.65 -10.16
C PHE A 252 15.69 0.85 -9.58
N THR A 253 16.33 1.34 -8.52
CA THR A 253 17.37 0.64 -7.77
C THR A 253 16.95 0.33 -6.34
N ARG A 254 15.69 0.65 -5.98
CA ARG A 254 15.21 0.65 -4.59
C ARG A 254 13.87 -0.03 -4.40
N PRO A 255 13.66 -0.68 -3.23
CA PRO A 255 12.42 -1.39 -2.97
C PRO A 255 11.20 -0.46 -2.89
N GLN A 256 11.42 0.82 -2.60
CA GLN A 256 10.37 1.84 -2.50
C GLN A 256 9.62 2.09 -3.82
N VAL A 257 10.06 1.57 -4.97
CA VAL A 257 9.39 1.79 -6.26
C VAL A 257 8.19 0.87 -6.53
N GLY A 258 8.00 -0.18 -5.73
CA GLY A 258 7.00 -1.23 -6.00
C GLY A 258 5.59 -0.71 -6.31
N LYS A 259 5.11 0.29 -5.55
CA LYS A 259 3.77 0.86 -5.75
C LYS A 259 3.64 1.72 -7.00
N VAL A 260 4.74 2.25 -7.54
CA VAL A 260 4.75 2.94 -8.84
C VAL A 260 4.37 1.97 -9.94
N GLY A 261 4.96 0.77 -9.94
CA GLY A 261 4.61 -0.29 -10.89
C GLY A 261 3.17 -0.74 -10.75
N TRP A 262 2.66 -0.80 -9.52
CA TRP A 262 1.26 -1.10 -9.25
C TRP A 262 0.30 -0.05 -9.83
N GLY A 263 0.52 1.24 -9.54
CA GLY A 263 -0.28 2.32 -10.12
C GLY A 263 -0.22 2.34 -11.64
N ALA A 264 0.99 2.20 -12.21
CA ALA A 264 1.21 2.22 -13.65
C ALA A 264 0.47 1.07 -14.34
N ALA A 265 0.49 -0.13 -13.75
CA ALA A 265 -0.25 -1.26 -14.26
C ALA A 265 -1.77 -1.01 -14.30
N VAL A 266 -2.33 -0.40 -13.24
CA VAL A 266 -3.75 -0.02 -13.19
C VAL A 266 -4.07 1.01 -14.28
N LEU A 267 -3.25 2.04 -14.45
CA LEU A 267 -3.50 3.06 -15.48
C LEU A 267 -3.34 2.50 -16.89
N TYR A 268 -2.37 1.63 -17.15
CA TYR A 268 -2.25 0.98 -18.45
C TYR A 268 -3.51 0.21 -18.82
N ARG A 269 -4.09 -0.54 -17.87
CA ARG A 269 -5.36 -1.25 -18.10
C ARG A 269 -6.51 -0.31 -18.45
N ILE A 270 -6.54 0.89 -17.87
CA ILE A 270 -7.61 1.87 -18.10
C ILE A 270 -7.42 2.57 -19.45
N THR A 271 -6.20 3.00 -19.78
CA THR A 271 -5.94 3.93 -20.89
C THR A 271 -5.32 3.27 -22.12
N GLY A 272 -4.69 2.10 -21.98
CA GLY A 272 -3.88 1.46 -23.02
C GLY A 272 -2.57 2.20 -23.33
N ALA A 273 -2.21 3.27 -22.60
CA ALA A 273 -1.06 4.10 -22.91
C ALA A 273 0.27 3.38 -22.63
N SER A 274 1.14 3.31 -23.65
CA SER A 274 2.41 2.57 -23.58
C SER A 274 3.39 3.12 -22.55
N THR A 275 3.30 4.42 -22.20
CA THR A 275 4.09 5.04 -21.12
C THR A 275 3.89 4.29 -19.79
N TYR A 276 2.64 3.98 -19.43
CA TYR A 276 2.33 3.26 -18.19
C TYR A 276 2.73 1.78 -18.25
N LEU A 277 2.58 1.13 -19.42
CA LEU A 277 3.10 -0.22 -19.64
C LEU A 277 4.61 -0.28 -19.43
N ASN A 278 5.34 0.66 -20.02
CA ASN A 278 6.80 0.73 -19.92
C ASN A 278 7.24 0.97 -18.47
N LEU A 279 6.56 1.86 -17.75
CA LEU A 279 6.83 2.11 -16.33
C LEU A 279 6.56 0.86 -15.46
N ALA A 280 5.43 0.18 -15.66
CA ALA A 280 5.11 -1.05 -14.97
C ALA A 280 6.18 -2.15 -15.23
N ARG A 281 6.64 -2.28 -16.47
CA ARG A 281 7.69 -3.24 -16.85
C ARG A 281 9.08 -2.88 -16.30
N LYS A 282 9.43 -1.59 -16.20
CA LYS A 282 10.65 -1.13 -15.51
C LYS A 282 10.64 -1.55 -14.04
N VAL A 283 9.52 -1.33 -13.34
CA VAL A 283 9.39 -1.76 -11.94
C VAL A 283 9.42 -3.28 -11.82
N ALA A 284 8.70 -4.01 -12.66
CA ALA A 284 8.74 -5.47 -12.64
C ALA A 284 10.15 -6.03 -12.93
N GLN A 285 10.92 -5.38 -13.80
CA GLN A 285 12.33 -5.74 -14.02
C GLN A 285 13.14 -5.62 -12.73
N TYR A 286 13.02 -4.48 -12.02
CA TYR A 286 13.65 -4.32 -10.71
C TYR A 286 13.24 -5.44 -9.73
N LEU A 287 11.94 -5.76 -9.64
CA LEU A 287 11.46 -6.82 -8.75
C LEU A 287 12.04 -8.19 -9.11
N VAL A 288 12.23 -8.50 -10.39
CA VAL A 288 12.87 -9.76 -10.81
C VAL A 288 14.37 -9.75 -10.50
N ASP A 289 15.07 -8.66 -10.82
CA ASP A 289 16.52 -8.58 -10.72
C ASP A 289 17.01 -8.59 -9.25
N TYR A 290 16.22 -8.01 -8.34
CA TYR A 290 16.57 -7.90 -6.92
C TYR A 290 15.92 -8.96 -6.03
N GLN A 291 15.32 -10.01 -6.62
CA GLN A 291 14.85 -11.16 -5.87
C GLN A 291 16.05 -12.01 -5.41
N HIS A 292 16.10 -12.35 -4.12
CA HIS A 292 17.11 -13.29 -3.64
C HIS A 292 16.90 -14.69 -4.24
N PRO A 293 17.97 -15.52 -4.37
CA PRO A 293 17.84 -16.88 -4.92
C PRO A 293 16.81 -17.76 -4.23
N GLN A 294 16.55 -17.53 -2.94
CA GLN A 294 15.57 -18.23 -2.12
C GLN A 294 14.13 -17.74 -2.36
N GLY A 295 13.93 -16.69 -3.16
CA GLY A 295 12.63 -16.16 -3.58
C GLY A 295 12.13 -14.94 -2.82
N TYR A 296 12.79 -14.52 -1.74
CA TYR A 296 12.36 -13.35 -0.97
C TYR A 296 12.97 -12.05 -1.48
N TRP A 297 12.44 -10.95 -0.98
CA TRP A 297 13.03 -9.62 -1.13
C TRP A 297 13.37 -9.03 0.23
N GLN A 298 14.32 -8.11 0.24
CA GLN A 298 14.77 -7.45 1.45
C GLN A 298 14.73 -5.93 1.24
N ASN A 299 14.37 -5.20 2.28
CA ASN A 299 14.43 -3.75 2.25
C ASN A 299 15.88 -3.28 2.50
N ILE A 300 16.12 -1.98 2.40
CA ILE A 300 17.42 -1.38 2.71
C ILE A 300 17.59 -1.19 4.23
N PRO A 301 18.83 -1.22 4.76
CA PRO A 301 19.10 -0.92 6.17
C PRO A 301 18.44 0.39 6.65
N PRO A 302 17.91 0.43 7.89
CA PRO A 302 17.95 -0.63 8.91
C PRO A 302 16.82 -1.68 8.81
N PHE A 303 15.98 -1.63 7.78
CA PHE A 303 14.76 -2.43 7.67
C PHE A 303 14.98 -3.85 7.12
N THR A 304 15.95 -4.59 7.67
CA THR A 304 16.40 -5.88 7.13
C THR A 304 16.02 -7.09 7.98
N GLY A 305 15.36 -6.88 9.12
CA GLY A 305 14.86 -7.94 9.98
C GLY A 305 13.80 -8.82 9.32
N LEU A 306 13.58 -10.02 9.84
CA LEU A 306 12.67 -11.01 9.24
C LEU A 306 11.25 -10.48 9.02
N HIS A 307 10.71 -9.65 9.92
CA HIS A 307 9.37 -9.07 9.75
C HIS A 307 9.33 -8.16 8.52
N HIS A 308 10.33 -7.30 8.33
CA HIS A 308 10.45 -6.47 7.14
C HIS A 308 10.62 -7.31 5.86
N THR A 309 11.37 -8.41 5.92
CA THR A 309 11.54 -9.34 4.78
C THR A 309 10.21 -10.01 4.41
N ILE A 310 9.42 -10.46 5.38
CA ILE A 310 8.07 -11.01 5.15
C ILE A 310 7.13 -9.94 4.59
N GLU A 311 7.17 -8.73 5.16
CA GLU A 311 6.37 -7.60 4.70
C GLU A 311 6.65 -7.22 3.25
N VAL A 312 7.93 -7.00 2.90
CA VAL A 312 8.31 -6.58 1.54
C VAL A 312 8.11 -7.71 0.53
N THR A 313 8.32 -8.97 0.93
CA THR A 313 8.04 -10.13 0.07
C THR A 313 6.54 -10.23 -0.21
N SER A 314 5.70 -10.07 0.82
CA SER A 314 4.23 -10.03 0.64
C SER A 314 3.80 -8.89 -0.28
N GLU A 315 4.39 -7.70 -0.11
CA GLU A 315 4.11 -6.53 -0.93
C GLU A 315 4.51 -6.75 -2.41
N PHE A 316 5.68 -7.34 -2.67
CA PHE A 316 6.18 -7.52 -4.03
C PHE A 316 5.46 -8.65 -4.78
N ILE A 317 5.01 -9.69 -4.09
CA ILE A 317 4.08 -10.67 -4.66
C ILE A 317 2.81 -9.95 -5.16
N LEU A 318 2.23 -9.08 -4.33
CA LEU A 318 1.03 -8.34 -4.67
C LEU A 318 1.25 -7.37 -5.85
N HIS A 319 2.40 -6.69 -5.90
CA HIS A 319 2.73 -5.80 -7.01
C HIS A 319 2.97 -6.57 -8.31
N LEU A 320 3.73 -7.66 -8.28
CA LEU A 320 3.91 -8.53 -9.46
C LEU A 320 2.57 -9.08 -9.96
N GLU A 321 1.70 -9.55 -9.06
CA GLU A 321 0.37 -10.06 -9.44
C GLU A 321 -0.50 -8.96 -10.05
N SER A 322 -0.48 -7.76 -9.47
CA SER A 322 -1.22 -6.61 -10.02
C SER A 322 -0.70 -6.19 -11.39
N ILE A 323 0.62 -6.23 -11.59
CA ILE A 323 1.24 -5.96 -12.90
C ILE A 323 0.84 -7.04 -13.90
N LEU A 324 1.06 -8.31 -13.57
CA LEU A 324 0.74 -9.47 -14.42
C LEU A 324 -0.70 -9.46 -14.90
N THR A 325 -1.63 -9.24 -13.97
CA THR A 325 -3.06 -9.23 -14.29
C THR A 325 -3.42 -8.02 -15.13
N SER A 326 -2.81 -6.84 -14.92
CA SER A 326 -3.22 -5.62 -15.62
C SER A 326 -2.61 -5.42 -17.00
N ILE A 327 -1.41 -5.96 -17.26
CA ILE A 327 -0.74 -5.81 -18.57
C ILE A 327 -1.11 -6.87 -19.59
N HIS A 328 -1.85 -7.90 -19.17
CA HIS A 328 -2.39 -8.92 -20.07
C HIS A 328 -3.71 -8.40 -20.64
N VAL A 329 -3.61 -7.62 -21.72
CA VAL A 329 -4.72 -7.16 -22.55
C VAL A 329 -4.41 -7.50 -24.00
#